data_AF-G9ZQ56-F1
#
_entry.id   AF-G9ZQ56-F1
#
_cell.length_a   1.000
_cell.length_b   1.000
_cell.length_c   1.000
_cell.angle_alpha   90.00
_cell.angle_beta   90.00
_cell.angle_gamma   90.00
#
_symmetry.space_group_name_H-M   'P 1'
#
loop_
_entity.id
_entity.type
_entity.pdbx_description
1 polymer ?
#
loop_
_entity_poly.entity_id
_entity_poly.type
_entity_poly.pdbx_seq_one_letter_code
_entity_poly.pdbx_strand_id
1 'polypeptide(L)'
;MSLKNHWRILKMNVQLILAIITISLALVFYTIGVFSERRSGSLKLRHLGFFGLGLVFDSTGTTIMSMIANALGPTAGIGLHQVTGVAAIALMAFHFAWAVYVLIKGSQKAKQTFHRFSLVVWLFWLIPYIAGLVVGMSH
;
A
#
# COMPACT_ATOMS: atom_id res chain seq x y z
N MET A 1 -13.87 -1.90 -34.96
CA MET A 1 -13.62 -2.27 -33.55
C MET A 1 -14.93 -2.78 -32.95
N SER A 2 -14.96 -3.98 -32.35
CA SER A 2 -16.19 -4.58 -31.82
C SER A 2 -16.69 -3.83 -30.56
N LEU A 3 -18.01 -3.69 -30.37
CA LEU A 3 -18.62 -3.11 -29.16
C LEU A 3 -18.04 -3.71 -27.87
N LYS A 4 -17.76 -5.03 -27.86
CA LYS A 4 -17.16 -5.72 -26.71
C LYS A 4 -15.78 -5.17 -26.34
N ASN A 5 -14.98 -4.75 -27.32
CA ASN A 5 -13.66 -4.18 -27.07
C ASN A 5 -13.76 -2.76 -26.49
N HIS A 6 -14.77 -1.98 -26.90
CA HIS A 6 -15.00 -0.63 -26.38
C HIS A 6 -15.36 -0.66 -24.88
N TRP A 7 -16.32 -1.51 -24.49
CA TRP A 7 -16.69 -1.70 -23.07
C TRP A 7 -15.54 -2.23 -22.21
N ARG A 8 -14.70 -3.10 -22.78
CA ARG A 8 -13.52 -3.63 -22.09
C ARG A 8 -12.50 -2.54 -21.76
N ILE A 9 -12.25 -1.63 -22.70
CA ILE A 9 -11.31 -0.50 -22.51
C ILE A 9 -11.85 0.49 -21.49
N LEU A 10 -13.13 0.89 -21.60
CA LEU A 10 -13.75 1.79 -20.62
C LEU A 10 -13.68 1.22 -19.20
N LYS A 11 -14.01 -0.06 -19.03
CA LYS A 11 -13.92 -0.75 -17.74
C LYS A 11 -12.49 -0.70 -17.17
N MET A 12 -11.50 -1.01 -18.01
CA MET A 12 -10.09 -1.01 -17.60
C MET A 12 -9.59 0.38 -17.21
N ASN A 13 -9.98 1.43 -17.95
CA ASN A 13 -9.62 2.81 -17.62
C ASN A 13 -10.18 3.23 -16.26
N VAL A 14 -11.44 2.89 -15.99
CA VAL A 14 -12.05 3.16 -14.67
C VAL A 14 -11.31 2.40 -13.57
N GLN A 15 -11.00 1.11 -13.77
CA GLN A 15 -10.25 0.32 -12.80
C GLN A 15 -8.86 0.91 -12.54
N LEU A 16 -8.16 1.38 -13.57
CA LEU A 16 -6.84 1.99 -13.43
C LEU A 16 -6.89 3.28 -12.61
N ILE A 17 -7.86 4.15 -12.89
CA ILE A 17 -8.06 5.39 -12.11
C ILE A 17 -8.34 5.06 -10.65
N LEU A 18 -9.22 4.08 -10.38
CA LEU A 18 -9.52 3.64 -9.01
C LEU A 18 -8.29 3.04 -8.31
N ALA A 19 -7.48 2.25 -9.02
CA ALA A 19 -6.23 1.72 -8.48
C ALA A 19 -5.25 2.84 -8.10
N ILE A 20 -5.06 3.85 -8.96
CA ILE A 20 -4.17 4.98 -8.68
C ILE A 20 -4.66 5.78 -7.47
N ILE A 21 -5.96 6.07 -7.39
CA ILE A 21 -6.55 6.80 -6.26
C ILE A 21 -6.35 6.01 -4.96
N THR A 22 -6.67 4.72 -4.96
CA THR A 22 -6.54 3.88 -3.75
C THR A 22 -5.09 3.73 -3.30
N ILE A 23 -4.14 3.45 -4.20
CA ILE A 23 -2.71 3.39 -3.84
C ILE A 23 -2.18 4.75 -3.34
N SER A 24 -2.65 5.86 -3.92
CA SER A 24 -2.28 7.21 -3.45
C SER A 24 -2.84 7.51 -2.05
N LEU A 25 -4.08 7.09 -1.78
CA LEU A 25 -4.66 7.18 -0.43
C LEU A 25 -3.87 6.31 0.57
N ALA A 26 -3.43 5.12 0.15
CA ALA A 26 -2.57 4.27 0.97
C ALA A 26 -1.29 5.00 1.38
N LEU A 27 -0.59 5.63 0.42
CA LEU A 27 0.58 6.46 0.68
C LEU A 27 0.27 7.57 1.70
N VAL A 28 -0.82 8.31 1.51
CA VAL A 28 -1.20 9.43 2.39
C VAL A 28 -1.48 8.94 3.80
N PHE A 29 -2.37 7.96 3.97
CA PHE A 29 -2.72 7.45 5.29
C PHE A 29 -1.54 6.80 5.99
N TYR A 30 -0.73 6.03 5.27
CA TYR A 30 0.41 5.36 5.85
C TYR A 30 1.49 6.35 6.29
N THR A 31 1.78 7.36 5.46
CA THR A 31 2.70 8.45 5.79
C THR A 31 2.21 9.25 7.00
N ILE A 32 0.93 9.61 7.05
CA ILE A 32 0.35 10.29 8.22
C ILE A 32 0.52 9.41 9.47
N GLY A 33 0.24 8.10 9.39
CA GLY A 33 0.44 7.16 10.49
C GLY A 33 1.88 7.19 11.03
N VAL A 34 2.87 7.05 10.15
CA VAL A 34 4.29 6.97 10.50
C VAL A 34 4.80 8.27 11.11
N PHE A 35 4.53 9.40 10.45
CA PHE A 35 5.07 10.69 10.88
C PHE A 35 4.29 11.29 12.07
N SER A 36 2.98 11.05 12.18
CA SER A 36 2.21 11.44 13.37
C SER A 36 2.61 10.62 14.60
N GLU A 37 2.91 9.34 14.42
CA GLU A 37 3.41 8.48 15.49
C GLU A 37 4.77 8.94 15.98
N ARG A 38 5.71 9.21 15.06
CA ARG A 38 7.02 9.78 15.37
C ARG A 38 6.89 11.12 16.12
N ARG A 39 6.00 12.00 15.68
CA ARG A 39 5.75 13.30 16.34
C ARG A 39 5.13 13.15 17.73
N SER A 40 4.28 12.14 17.93
CA SER A 40 3.69 11.86 19.24
C SER A 40 4.68 11.22 20.21
N GLY A 41 5.80 10.66 19.74
CA GLY A 41 6.81 9.99 20.57
C GLY A 41 6.34 8.71 21.26
N SER A 42 5.13 8.24 20.96
CA SER A 42 4.54 7.04 21.54
C SER A 42 3.39 6.53 20.66
N LEU A 43 3.31 5.22 20.49
CA LEU A 43 2.24 4.56 19.75
C LEU A 43 0.86 4.72 20.46
N LYS A 44 -0.13 5.21 19.71
CA LYS A 44 -1.51 5.45 20.16
C LYS A 44 -2.51 4.81 19.20
N LEU A 45 -3.75 4.61 19.66
CA LEU A 45 -4.82 4.00 18.86
C LEU A 45 -5.11 4.74 17.55
N ARG A 46 -4.95 6.07 17.53
CA ARG A 46 -5.14 6.88 16.30
C ARG A 46 -4.15 6.49 15.20
N HIS A 47 -2.91 6.19 15.55
CA HIS A 47 -1.89 5.77 14.58
C HIS A 47 -2.22 4.39 14.01
N LEU A 48 -2.74 3.49 14.85
CA LEU A 48 -3.25 2.19 14.41
C LEU A 48 -4.36 2.35 13.37
N GLY A 49 -5.30 3.28 13.59
CA GLY A 49 -6.33 3.61 12.59
C GLY A 49 -5.75 4.03 11.24
N PHE A 50 -4.72 4.89 11.24
CA PHE A 50 -4.02 5.29 10.01
C PHE A 50 -3.28 4.14 9.32
N PHE A 51 -2.59 3.29 10.07
CA PHE A 51 -1.92 2.11 9.52
C PHE A 51 -2.93 1.13 8.91
N GLY A 52 -4.08 0.92 9.56
CA GLY A 52 -5.15 0.07 9.07
C GLY A 52 -5.78 0.60 7.78
N LEU A 53 -6.08 1.90 7.73
CA LEU A 53 -6.58 2.55 6.51
C LEU A 53 -5.57 2.43 5.37
N GLY A 54 -4.30 2.72 5.63
CA GLY A 54 -3.22 2.54 4.66
C GLY A 54 -3.21 1.12 4.07
N LEU A 55 -3.25 0.10 4.93
CA LEU A 55 -3.25 -1.31 4.52
C LEU A 55 -4.47 -1.70 3.69
N VAL A 56 -5.68 -1.23 4.05
CA VAL A 56 -6.90 -1.50 3.29
C VAL A 56 -6.82 -0.89 1.90
N PHE A 57 -6.38 0.37 1.81
CA PHE A 57 -6.23 1.04 0.53
C PHE A 57 -5.15 0.39 -0.35
N ASP A 58 -4.01 0.00 0.23
CA ASP A 58 -2.91 -0.65 -0.51
C ASP A 58 -3.34 -2.02 -1.07
N SER A 59 -4.01 -2.81 -0.22
CA SER A 59 -4.56 -4.11 -0.60
C SER A 59 -5.61 -3.98 -1.70
N THR A 60 -6.49 -2.98 -1.60
CA THR A 60 -7.53 -2.71 -2.60
C THR A 60 -6.91 -2.31 -3.93
N GLY A 61 -5.98 -1.35 -3.92
CA GLY A 61 -5.33 -0.87 -5.13
C GLY A 61 -4.54 -1.97 -5.83
N THR A 62 -3.73 -2.73 -5.10
CA THR A 62 -2.94 -3.85 -5.65
C THR A 62 -3.83 -4.97 -6.19
N THR A 63 -4.97 -5.23 -5.54
CA THR A 63 -5.96 -6.20 -6.04
C THR A 63 -6.55 -5.76 -7.38
N ILE A 64 -6.93 -4.49 -7.50
CA ILE A 64 -7.45 -3.93 -8.77
C ILE A 64 -6.37 -3.99 -9.86
N MET A 65 -5.12 -3.63 -9.55
CA MET A 65 -4.00 -3.73 -10.50
C MET A 65 -3.75 -5.17 -10.95
N SER A 66 -3.86 -6.14 -10.03
CA SER A 66 -3.73 -7.57 -10.35
C SER A 66 -4.86 -8.05 -11.29
N MET A 67 -6.09 -7.57 -11.08
CA MET A 67 -7.22 -7.86 -11.98
C MET A 67 -6.97 -7.30 -13.40
N ILE A 68 -6.42 -6.07 -13.50
CA ILE A 68 -6.06 -5.46 -14.78
C ILE A 68 -4.97 -6.27 -15.48
N ALA A 69 -3.90 -6.62 -14.77
CA ALA A 69 -2.80 -7.41 -15.31
C ALA A 69 -3.26 -8.77 -15.87
N ASN A 70 -4.12 -9.48 -15.13
CA ASN A 70 -4.70 -10.74 -15.57
C ASN A 70 -5.58 -10.60 -16.83
N ALA A 71 -6.25 -9.44 -17.00
CA ALA A 71 -7.07 -9.18 -18.18
C ALA A 71 -6.25 -8.83 -19.44
N LEU A 72 -5.01 -8.35 -19.27
CA LEU A 72 -4.08 -7.98 -20.35
C LEU A 72 -3.23 -9.17 -20.84
N GLY A 73 -3.10 -10.23 -20.03
CA GLY A 73 -2.37 -11.45 -20.37
C GLY A 73 -0.90 -11.47 -19.88
N PRO A 74 -0.23 -12.64 -19.94
CA PRO A 74 1.06 -12.88 -19.26
C PRO A 74 2.26 -12.10 -19.82
N THR A 75 2.12 -11.40 -20.95
CA THR A 75 3.21 -10.71 -21.66
C THR A 75 3.41 -9.25 -21.26
N ALA A 76 2.52 -8.66 -20.46
CA ALA A 76 2.75 -7.34 -19.90
C ALA A 76 3.80 -7.48 -18.78
N GLY A 77 4.97 -6.85 -18.92
CA GLY A 77 6.16 -6.95 -18.04
C GLY A 77 5.94 -6.54 -16.57
N ILE A 78 5.03 -7.21 -15.88
CA ILE A 78 4.45 -6.86 -14.58
C ILE A 78 5.04 -7.72 -13.44
N GLY A 79 5.82 -8.77 -13.76
CA GLY A 79 6.26 -9.78 -12.78
C GLY A 79 7.03 -9.21 -11.58
N LEU A 80 7.96 -8.27 -11.81
CA LEU A 80 8.79 -7.71 -10.74
C LEU A 80 8.00 -6.74 -9.84
N HIS A 81 7.18 -5.86 -10.42
CA HIS A 81 6.34 -4.94 -9.64
C HIS A 81 5.27 -5.69 -8.83
N GLN A 82 4.61 -6.71 -9.40
CA GLN A 82 3.63 -7.53 -8.69
C GLN A 82 4.21 -8.21 -7.45
N VAL A 83 5.38 -8.84 -7.57
CA VAL A 83 6.05 -9.50 -6.44
C VAL A 83 6.39 -8.48 -5.35
N THR A 84 6.95 -7.32 -5.74
CA THR A 84 7.27 -6.27 -4.78
C THR A 84 6.03 -5.67 -4.12
N GLY A 85 4.91 -5.56 -4.83
CA GLY A 85 3.63 -5.07 -4.30
C GLY A 85 3.03 -6.01 -3.25
N VAL A 86 3.01 -7.32 -3.53
CA VAL A 86 2.58 -8.32 -2.54
C VAL A 86 3.48 -8.31 -1.31
N ALA A 87 4.80 -8.18 -1.50
CA ALA A 87 5.74 -8.04 -0.39
C ALA A 87 5.47 -6.77 0.45
N ALA A 88 5.10 -5.66 -0.20
CA ALA A 88 4.69 -4.43 0.48
C ALA A 88 3.47 -4.62 1.37
N ILE A 89 2.42 -5.27 0.86
CA ILE A 89 1.20 -5.58 1.63
C ILE A 89 1.55 -6.47 2.83
N ALA A 90 2.34 -7.53 2.61
CA ALA A 90 2.75 -8.43 3.68
C ALA A 90 3.52 -7.67 4.78
N LEU A 91 4.41 -6.77 4.38
CA LEU A 91 5.19 -5.93 5.27
C LEU A 91 4.30 -4.94 6.04
N MET A 92 3.35 -4.28 5.39
CA MET A 92 2.37 -3.40 6.06
C MET A 92 1.47 -4.17 7.02
N ALA A 93 1.00 -5.36 6.63
CA ALA A 93 0.18 -6.22 7.48
C ALA A 93 0.95 -6.66 8.73
N PHE A 94 2.22 -7.05 8.56
CA PHE A 94 3.11 -7.35 9.68
C PHE A 94 3.30 -6.13 10.60
N HIS A 95 3.55 -4.95 10.04
CA HIS A 95 3.69 -3.71 10.81
C HIS A 95 2.41 -3.34 11.56
N PHE A 96 1.24 -3.51 10.94
CA PHE A 96 -0.06 -3.30 11.58
C PHE A 96 -0.28 -4.28 12.73
N ALA A 97 -0.05 -5.58 12.51
CA ALA A 97 -0.16 -6.60 13.56
C ALA A 97 0.80 -6.32 14.73
N TRP A 98 2.03 -5.90 14.43
CA TRP A 98 3.01 -5.49 15.43
C TRP A 98 2.55 -4.24 16.19
N ALA A 99 1.95 -3.26 15.51
CA ALA A 99 1.36 -2.08 16.14
C ALA A 99 0.24 -2.48 17.13
N VAL A 100 -0.66 -3.39 16.74
CA VAL A 100 -1.69 -3.95 17.63
C VAL A 100 -1.05 -4.59 18.86
N TYR A 101 -0.06 -5.45 18.65
CA TYR A 101 0.64 -6.13 19.73
C TYR A 101 1.31 -5.16 20.70
N VAL A 102 2.08 -4.18 20.20
CA VAL A 102 2.76 -3.16 21.02
C VAL A 102 1.76 -2.28 21.75
N LEU A 103 0.60 -1.98 21.15
CA LEU A 103 -0.42 -1.16 21.78
C LEU A 103 -1.06 -1.88 22.98
N ILE A 104 -1.41 -3.17 22.82
CA ILE A 104 -2.12 -3.97 23.83
C ILE A 104 -1.18 -4.49 24.92
N LYS A 105 -0.03 -5.07 24.54
CA LYS A 105 0.88 -5.79 25.44
C LYS A 105 2.27 -5.17 25.57
N GLY A 106 2.59 -4.17 24.75
CA GLY A 106 3.92 -3.55 24.74
C GLY A 106 4.20 -2.69 25.98
N SER A 107 5.44 -2.75 26.46
CA SER A 107 5.93 -1.85 27.50
C SER A 107 5.97 -0.39 27.01
N GLN A 108 6.07 0.56 27.93
CA GLN A 108 6.19 1.98 27.57
C GLN A 108 7.42 2.24 26.69
N LYS A 109 8.53 1.54 26.97
CA LYS A 109 9.75 1.58 26.15
C LYS A 109 9.50 1.06 24.73
N ALA A 110 8.73 -0.02 24.57
CA ALA A 110 8.37 -0.54 23.25
C ALA A 110 7.50 0.47 22.47
N LYS A 111 6.50 1.08 23.11
CA LYS A 111 5.65 2.12 22.50
C LYS A 111 6.44 3.36 22.08
N GLN A 112 7.44 3.75 22.86
CA GLN A 112 8.31 4.90 22.57
C GLN A 112 9.35 4.62 21.48
N THR A 113 9.77 3.36 21.30
CA THR A 113 10.79 3.00 20.29
C THR A 113 10.20 2.51 18.97
N PHE A 114 8.88 2.30 18.92
CA PHE A 114 8.14 1.83 17.75
C PHE A 114 8.39 2.67 16.49
N HIS A 115 8.48 3.99 16.60
CA HIS A 115 8.75 4.89 15.46
C HIS A 115 9.98 4.54 14.63
N ARG A 116 11.04 3.97 15.23
CA ARG A 116 12.23 3.56 14.48
C ARG A 116 11.89 2.41 13.54
N PHE A 117 11.09 1.46 14.03
CA PHE A 117 10.60 0.35 13.24
C PHE A 117 9.62 0.84 12.16
N SER A 118 8.64 1.69 12.51
CA SER A 118 7.68 2.26 11.55
C SER A 118 8.35 2.94 10.36
N LEU A 119 9.40 3.73 10.59
CA LEU A 119 10.11 4.43 9.52
C LEU A 119 10.79 3.46 8.55
N VAL A 120 11.41 2.39 9.07
CA VAL A 120 12.09 1.39 8.23
C VAL A 120 11.08 0.68 7.34
N VAL A 121 9.97 0.22 7.92
CA VAL A 121 8.90 -0.46 7.18
C VAL A 121 8.32 0.45 6.10
N TRP A 122 8.07 1.73 6.42
CA TRP A 122 7.58 2.73 5.47
C TRP A 122 8.55 2.98 4.31
N LEU A 123 9.86 3.06 4.57
CA LEU A 123 10.87 3.22 3.52
C LEU A 123 10.88 2.01 2.56
N PHE A 124 10.78 0.79 3.09
CA PHE A 124 10.70 -0.41 2.24
C PHE A 124 9.41 -0.45 1.43
N TRP A 125 8.29 -0.01 2.00
CA TRP A 125 7.02 0.07 1.29
C TRP A 125 7.03 1.09 0.13
N LEU A 126 7.84 2.16 0.21
CA LEU A 126 7.96 3.12 -0.89
C LEU A 126 8.61 2.52 -2.15
N ILE A 127 9.41 1.46 -2.03
CA ILE A 127 10.09 0.83 -3.17
C ILE A 127 9.08 0.35 -4.23
N PRO A 128 8.10 -0.53 -3.90
CA PRO A 128 7.09 -0.95 -4.87
C PRO A 128 6.22 0.21 -5.35
N TYR A 129 5.88 1.18 -4.48
CA TYR A 129 5.09 2.35 -4.89
C TYR A 129 5.81 3.15 -6.00
N ILE A 130 7.09 3.48 -5.80
CA ILE A 130 7.90 4.21 -6.78
C ILE A 130 8.11 3.36 -8.04
N ALA A 131 8.37 2.06 -7.90
CA ALA A 131 8.49 1.16 -9.05
C ALA A 131 7.21 1.17 -9.92
N GLY A 132 6.03 1.14 -9.28
CA GLY A 132 4.75 1.23 -9.97
C GLY A 132 4.56 2.56 -10.69
N LEU A 133 4.91 3.68 -10.04
CA LEU A 133 4.87 5.01 -10.68
C LEU A 133 5.79 5.10 -11.90
N VAL A 134 7.03 4.63 -11.79
CA VAL A 134 8.00 4.67 -12.89
C VAL A 134 7.49 3.85 -14.08
N VAL A 135 7.01 2.63 -13.85
CA VAL A 135 6.42 1.80 -14.90
C VAL A 135 5.20 2.47 -15.53
N GLY A 136 4.35 3.10 -14.73
CA GLY A 136 3.17 3.81 -15.22
C GLY A 136 3.46 5.06 -16.04
N MET A 137 4.60 5.74 -15.81
CA MET A 137 5.03 6.91 -16.59
C MET A 137 5.81 6.54 -17.86
N SER A 138 6.35 5.32 -17.94
CA SER A 138 7.15 4.86 -19.08
C SER A 138 6.33 4.32 -20.28
N HIS A 139 5.01 4.41 -20.21
CA HIS A 139 4.05 3.97 -21.23
C HIS A 139 3.04 5.07 -21.55
#